data_AF-A0A949X324-F1
#
_entry.id   AF-A0A949X324-F1
#
_cell.length_a   1.000
_cell.length_b   1.000
_cell.length_c   1.000
_cell.angle_alpha   90.00
_cell.angle_beta   90.00
_cell.angle_gamma   90.00
#
_symmetry.space_group_name_H-M   'P 1'
#
loop_
_entity.id
_entity.type
_entity.pdbx_description
1 polymer ?
#
loop_
_entity_poly.entity_id
_entity_poly.type
_entity_poly.pdbx_seq_one_letter_code
_entity_poly.pdbx_strand_id
1 'polypeptide(L)'
;MPPSRLEGQARGLLRRQRASWAALRGRAFPGRPLQEPRKRFAGDRDRPQESREGNGSGRRGERPREPAACPRLPRRSAPQAGGRAVPAGGRARHHGDAHRRTSRRARRNLEHADQRPRARSGDADVHVRPLEGITVVALEQVIAGPLATRQLADLGARVIKIERPGEGDASRGYDRTVKGLSSHFVWVNRSKESLALDVKRPEAAEVLARLVARADVFLQNLAPGAADRLGLGPSLRSRHPRLIWCGVSGYGPAGPYASKKAYDLLVQCEAGLLSVTGTPDAPSKAGIPAADIAAGMYAFSSILAALLRRERTGEGATLDITM
;
A
#
# COMPACT_ATOMS: atom_id res chain seq x y z
N MET A 1 21.52 -14.05 23.78
CA MET A 1 21.53 -15.44 23.26
C MET A 1 22.69 -15.60 22.27
N PRO A 2 23.28 -16.80 22.11
CA PRO A 2 24.30 -17.01 21.08
C PRO A 2 23.67 -16.95 19.66
N PRO A 3 24.35 -16.36 18.66
CA PRO A 3 23.80 -16.13 17.32
C PRO A 3 23.37 -17.42 16.60
N SER A 4 24.02 -18.54 16.89
CA SER A 4 23.69 -19.87 16.34
C SER A 4 22.26 -20.35 16.65
N ARG A 5 21.63 -19.90 17.75
CA ARG A 5 20.22 -20.22 18.04
C ARG A 5 19.24 -19.43 17.16
N LEU A 6 19.55 -18.17 16.86
CA LEU A 6 18.70 -17.31 16.02
C LEU A 6 18.71 -17.79 14.56
N GLU A 7 19.87 -18.15 14.03
CA GLU A 7 19.97 -18.76 12.69
C GLU A 7 19.18 -20.08 12.59
N GLY A 8 19.25 -20.92 13.63
CA GLY A 8 18.49 -22.17 13.69
C GLY A 8 16.97 -21.94 13.68
N GLN A 9 16.47 -20.98 14.44
CA GLN A 9 15.05 -20.60 14.46
C GLN A 9 14.59 -19.99 13.14
N ALA A 10 15.38 -19.08 12.54
CA ALA A 10 15.08 -18.47 11.24
C ALA A 10 15.02 -19.53 10.11
N ARG A 11 16.00 -20.45 10.05
CA ARG A 11 15.98 -21.60 9.11
C ARG A 11 14.78 -22.52 9.36
N GLY A 12 14.37 -22.68 10.62
CA GLY A 12 13.18 -23.43 11.01
C GLY A 12 11.87 -22.80 10.51
N LEU A 13 11.69 -21.49 10.67
CA LEU A 13 10.52 -20.77 10.13
C LEU A 13 10.48 -20.83 8.60
N LEU A 14 11.61 -20.58 7.92
CA LEU A 14 11.69 -20.60 6.46
C LEU A 14 11.31 -21.97 5.86
N ARG A 15 11.70 -23.08 6.51
CA ARG A 15 11.26 -24.43 6.09
C ARG A 15 9.76 -24.64 6.26
N ARG A 16 9.18 -24.21 7.39
CA ARG A 16 7.72 -24.33 7.64
C ARG A 16 6.90 -23.45 6.68
N GLN A 17 7.36 -22.24 6.37
CA GLN A 17 6.70 -21.37 5.39
C GLN A 17 6.80 -21.94 3.97
N ARG A 18 7.96 -22.49 3.54
CA ARG A 18 8.06 -23.20 2.25
C ARG A 18 7.09 -24.37 2.13
N ALA A 19 6.91 -25.15 3.19
CA ALA A 19 5.92 -26.24 3.22
C ALA A 19 4.48 -25.71 3.11
N SER A 20 4.15 -24.62 3.82
CA SER A 20 2.83 -23.96 3.70
C SER A 20 2.55 -23.42 2.29
N TRP A 21 3.56 -22.87 1.61
CA TRP A 21 3.48 -22.40 0.23
C TRP A 21 3.40 -23.52 -0.83
N ALA A 22 3.86 -24.73 -0.50
CA ALA A 22 3.64 -25.92 -1.32
C ALA A 22 2.22 -26.46 -1.13
N ALA A 23 1.75 -26.54 0.12
CA ALA A 23 0.40 -27.00 0.46
C ALA A 23 -0.71 -26.12 -0.15
N LEU A 24 -0.48 -24.80 -0.28
CA LEU A 24 -1.40 -23.86 -0.92
C LEU A 24 -1.49 -24.01 -2.45
N ARG A 25 -0.48 -24.60 -3.11
CA ARG A 25 -0.55 -24.91 -4.56
C ARG A 25 -1.29 -26.20 -4.87
N GLY A 26 -1.41 -27.11 -3.90
CA GLY A 26 -1.99 -28.45 -4.11
C GLY A 26 -3.51 -28.55 -3.98
N ARG A 27 -4.22 -27.47 -3.60
CA ARG A 27 -5.68 -27.49 -3.37
C ARG A 27 -6.45 -26.77 -4.47
N ALA A 28 -6.61 -27.43 -5.60
CA ALA A 28 -7.64 -27.07 -6.57
C ALA A 28 -9.03 -27.42 -6.01
N PHE A 29 -9.94 -26.44 -5.97
CA PHE A 29 -11.37 -26.70 -5.76
C PHE A 29 -11.99 -27.26 -7.05
N PRO A 30 -12.90 -28.25 -6.99
CA PRO A 30 -13.50 -28.85 -8.18
C PRO A 30 -14.56 -27.91 -8.79
N GLY A 31 -14.14 -27.10 -9.77
CA GLY A 31 -15.04 -26.35 -10.64
C GLY A 31 -15.53 -27.22 -11.81
N ARG A 32 -16.85 -27.19 -12.09
CA ARG A 32 -17.43 -27.82 -13.29
C ARG A 32 -16.80 -27.23 -14.57
N PRO A 33 -16.62 -28.02 -15.65
CA PRO A 33 -16.06 -27.51 -16.89
C PRO A 33 -17.01 -26.48 -17.53
N LEU A 34 -16.47 -25.31 -17.89
CA LEU A 34 -17.13 -24.34 -18.75
C LEU A 34 -17.10 -24.86 -20.19
N GLN A 35 -18.25 -24.83 -20.86
CA GLN A 35 -18.37 -25.21 -22.27
C GLN A 35 -17.71 -24.16 -23.18
N GLU A 36 -16.99 -24.61 -24.21
CA GLU A 36 -16.49 -23.74 -25.27
C GLU A 36 -17.63 -23.20 -26.14
N PRO A 37 -17.57 -21.94 -26.60
CA PRO A 37 -18.55 -21.39 -27.54
C PRO A 37 -18.30 -21.92 -28.96
N ARG A 38 -18.96 -23.02 -29.33
CA ARG A 38 -18.96 -23.49 -30.73
C ARG A 38 -19.76 -22.55 -31.64
N LYS A 39 -19.17 -22.24 -32.80
CA LYS A 39 -19.75 -21.41 -33.86
C LYS A 39 -21.07 -22.01 -34.36
N ARG A 40 -22.09 -21.17 -34.59
CA ARG A 40 -23.32 -21.58 -35.29
C ARG A 40 -23.08 -21.66 -36.79
N PHE A 41 -23.38 -22.81 -37.40
CA PHE A 41 -23.90 -22.93 -38.77
C PHE A 41 -24.87 -24.13 -38.82
N ALA A 42 -25.71 -24.17 -39.86
CA ALA A 42 -26.96 -24.97 -39.90
C ALA A 42 -26.76 -26.46 -40.19
N GLY A 43 -27.78 -27.28 -39.92
CA GLY A 43 -27.85 -28.67 -40.40
C GLY A 43 -28.70 -29.63 -39.55
N ASP A 44 -29.98 -29.75 -39.93
CA ASP A 44 -30.91 -30.89 -39.84
C ASP A 44 -30.75 -32.06 -38.83
N ARG A 45 -31.90 -32.38 -38.21
CA ARG A 45 -32.52 -33.72 -37.95
C ARG A 45 -31.96 -34.77 -36.95
N ASP A 46 -32.96 -35.53 -36.48
CA ASP A 46 -33.02 -36.88 -35.89
C ASP A 46 -32.62 -37.19 -34.42
N ARG A 47 -33.68 -37.47 -33.64
CA ARG A 47 -33.78 -38.45 -32.52
C ARG A 47 -33.84 -39.88 -33.11
N PRO A 48 -33.67 -41.03 -32.37
CA PRO A 48 -34.10 -41.30 -30.97
C PRO A 48 -33.02 -42.10 -30.15
N GLN A 49 -33.24 -42.84 -29.05
CA GLN A 49 -34.47 -43.25 -28.35
C GLN A 49 -34.37 -43.34 -26.79
N GLU A 50 -34.41 -44.55 -26.21
CA GLU A 50 -34.79 -44.87 -24.82
C GLU A 50 -34.00 -46.05 -24.23
N SER A 51 -33.85 -46.08 -22.89
CA SER A 51 -34.01 -47.21 -21.94
C SER A 51 -33.33 -46.77 -20.61
N ARG A 52 -33.97 -46.63 -19.44
CA ARG A 52 -34.88 -47.44 -18.59
C ARG A 52 -34.24 -48.67 -17.92
N GLU A 53 -34.62 -48.83 -16.63
CA GLU A 53 -34.28 -49.90 -15.66
C GLU A 53 -32.86 -49.85 -15.06
N GLY A 54 -32.63 -50.09 -13.76
CA GLY A 54 -33.58 -50.27 -12.64
C GLY A 54 -32.89 -50.47 -11.26
N ASN A 55 -33.57 -50.05 -10.18
CA ASN A 55 -33.47 -50.42 -8.74
C ASN A 55 -32.14 -50.81 -8.04
N GLY A 56 -31.90 -50.30 -6.82
CA GLY A 56 -30.80 -50.80 -5.97
C GLY A 56 -30.52 -50.10 -4.62
N SER A 57 -31.47 -50.12 -3.67
CA SER A 57 -31.31 -50.01 -2.19
C SER A 57 -30.17 -49.16 -1.57
N GLY A 58 -30.55 -48.11 -0.83
CA GLY A 58 -29.66 -47.16 -0.16
C GLY A 58 -28.86 -47.61 1.08
N ARG A 59 -28.13 -46.65 1.65
CA ARG A 59 -27.82 -46.56 3.09
C ARG A 59 -27.66 -45.10 3.52
N ARG A 60 -27.81 -44.86 4.83
CA ARG A 60 -28.06 -43.56 5.46
C ARG A 60 -26.84 -42.63 5.40
N GLY A 61 -27.08 -41.32 5.24
CA GLY A 61 -26.04 -40.30 5.35
C GLY A 61 -25.81 -39.85 6.78
N GLU A 62 -24.55 -39.56 7.12
CA GLU A 62 -24.16 -38.88 8.36
C GLU A 62 -23.71 -37.44 8.05
N ARG A 63 -24.16 -36.49 8.88
CA ARG A 63 -23.76 -35.08 8.79
C ARG A 63 -22.49 -34.84 9.61
N PRO A 64 -21.49 -34.09 9.11
CA PRO A 64 -20.40 -33.59 9.95
C PRO A 64 -20.92 -32.64 11.03
N ARG A 65 -20.36 -32.74 12.24
CA ARG A 65 -20.74 -31.94 13.42
C ARG A 65 -20.15 -30.53 13.38
N GLU A 66 -20.89 -29.55 13.90
CA GLU A 66 -20.37 -28.19 14.16
C GLU A 66 -19.36 -28.19 15.32
N PRO A 67 -18.34 -27.31 15.31
CA PRO A 67 -17.46 -27.10 16.45
C PRO A 67 -18.10 -26.16 17.50
N ALA A 68 -17.94 -26.51 18.78
CA ALA A 68 -18.59 -25.85 19.91
C ALA A 68 -18.07 -24.42 20.20
N ALA A 69 -18.91 -23.62 20.84
CA ALA A 69 -18.66 -22.20 21.15
C ALA A 69 -17.62 -21.97 22.27
N CYS A 70 -16.90 -20.84 22.18
CA CYS A 70 -16.00 -20.37 23.23
C CYS A 70 -16.76 -19.90 24.50
N PRO A 71 -16.30 -20.24 25.72
CA PRO A 71 -16.84 -19.68 26.96
C PRO A 71 -16.47 -18.19 27.10
N ARG A 72 -17.40 -17.37 27.61
CA ARG A 72 -17.16 -15.96 27.91
C ARG A 72 -16.50 -15.80 29.29
N LEU A 73 -15.40 -15.04 29.37
CA LEU A 73 -14.76 -14.67 30.63
C LEU A 73 -15.57 -13.57 31.37
N PRO A 74 -15.58 -13.56 32.71
CA PRO A 74 -16.30 -12.55 33.50
C PRO A 74 -15.61 -11.19 33.46
N ARG A 75 -16.42 -10.11 33.45
CA ARG A 75 -15.94 -8.72 33.54
C ARG A 75 -15.37 -8.45 34.94
N ARG A 76 -14.12 -7.98 35.03
CA ARG A 76 -13.57 -7.40 36.26
C ARG A 76 -13.97 -5.92 36.39
N SER A 77 -14.34 -5.53 37.61
CA SER A 77 -14.68 -4.16 37.99
C SER A 77 -13.46 -3.24 37.96
N ALA A 78 -13.65 -1.98 37.57
CA ALA A 78 -12.62 -0.95 37.66
C ALA A 78 -12.49 -0.40 39.10
N PRO A 79 -11.27 -0.09 39.59
CA PRO A 79 -11.10 0.52 40.91
C PRO A 79 -11.43 2.03 40.87
N GLN A 80 -11.95 2.54 41.98
CA GLN A 80 -12.31 3.95 42.16
C GLN A 80 -11.05 4.81 42.36
N ALA A 81 -10.99 5.96 41.68
CA ALA A 81 -9.99 6.99 41.95
C ALA A 81 -10.48 7.90 43.10
N GLY A 82 -9.63 8.11 44.12
CA GLY A 82 -9.98 8.91 45.30
C GLY A 82 -10.08 10.40 45.00
N GLY A 83 -11.25 10.99 45.26
CA GLY A 83 -11.44 12.44 45.25
C GLY A 83 -10.99 13.08 46.57
N ARG A 84 -10.14 14.11 46.50
CA ARG A 84 -9.85 14.98 47.66
C ARG A 84 -11.07 15.86 47.97
N ALA A 85 -11.35 16.03 49.27
CA ALA A 85 -12.44 16.86 49.75
C ALA A 85 -12.15 18.37 49.59
N VAL A 86 -13.22 19.15 49.42
CA VAL A 86 -13.26 20.61 49.58
C VAL A 86 -14.36 20.90 50.63
N PRO A 87 -14.13 21.75 51.65
CA PRO A 87 -15.07 21.93 52.75
C PRO A 87 -16.29 22.77 52.34
N ALA A 88 -17.41 22.51 53.01
CA ALA A 88 -18.70 23.15 52.77
C ALA A 88 -18.88 24.46 53.57
N GLY A 89 -19.70 25.37 53.06
CA GLY A 89 -20.20 26.54 53.79
C GLY A 89 -21.38 27.22 53.09
N GLY A 90 -22.46 27.49 53.83
CA GLY A 90 -23.60 28.31 53.38
C GLY A 90 -24.89 27.54 53.05
N ARG A 91 -25.94 27.71 53.87
CA ARG A 91 -27.29 27.16 53.63
C ARG A 91 -28.18 28.11 52.81
N ALA A 92 -29.16 27.53 52.13
CA ALA A 92 -30.11 28.15 51.20
C ALA A 92 -31.04 29.25 51.76
N ARG A 93 -31.61 30.05 50.84
CA ARG A 93 -33.02 30.50 50.83
C ARG A 93 -33.47 30.89 49.40
N HIS A 94 -34.78 30.97 49.18
CA HIS A 94 -35.46 30.89 47.87
C HIS A 94 -35.88 32.23 47.24
N HIS A 95 -36.03 32.19 45.90
CA HIS A 95 -36.93 32.97 45.02
C HIS A 95 -36.92 34.52 44.99
N GLY A 96 -36.95 35.07 43.76
CA GLY A 96 -37.41 36.45 43.50
C GLY A 96 -36.77 37.13 42.28
N ASP A 97 -37.52 37.24 41.18
CA ASP A 97 -37.38 38.15 40.03
C ASP A 97 -36.03 38.86 39.71
N ALA A 98 -35.36 38.39 38.65
CA ALA A 98 -34.41 39.20 37.86
C ALA A 98 -34.59 39.06 36.32
N HIS A 99 -35.57 38.29 35.84
CA HIS A 99 -35.81 38.03 34.41
C HIS A 99 -36.59 39.16 33.70
N ARG A 100 -36.13 40.42 33.78
CA ARG A 100 -36.79 41.54 33.04
C ARG A 100 -35.92 42.72 32.58
N ARG A 101 -34.59 42.66 32.64
CA ARG A 101 -33.72 43.82 32.28
C ARG A 101 -32.57 43.61 31.27
N THR A 102 -32.45 42.45 30.62
CA THR A 102 -31.39 42.21 29.59
C THR A 102 -31.89 42.14 28.14
N SER A 103 -33.22 42.12 27.92
CA SER A 103 -33.84 41.94 26.59
C SER A 103 -33.73 43.12 25.62
N ARG A 104 -33.25 44.29 26.05
CA ARG A 104 -33.00 45.46 25.17
C ARG A 104 -31.56 45.61 24.68
N ARG A 105 -30.56 44.98 25.32
CA ARG A 105 -29.15 45.03 24.85
C ARG A 105 -28.84 43.93 23.84
N ALA A 106 -29.54 42.80 23.90
CA ALA A 106 -29.41 41.70 22.93
C ALA A 106 -30.02 42.01 21.55
N ARG A 107 -31.00 42.92 21.45
CA ARG A 107 -31.69 43.22 20.18
C ARG A 107 -30.97 44.23 19.28
N ARG A 108 -30.15 45.15 19.84
CA ARG A 108 -29.38 46.12 19.04
C ARG A 108 -28.16 45.55 18.31
N ASN A 109 -27.69 44.35 18.69
CA ASN A 109 -26.53 43.71 18.05
C ASN A 109 -26.90 42.75 16.91
N LEU A 110 -28.19 42.56 16.62
CA LEU A 110 -28.66 41.68 15.54
C LEU A 110 -28.83 42.41 14.19
N GLU A 111 -28.88 43.75 14.19
CA GLU A 111 -29.08 44.58 12.98
C GLU A 111 -27.76 45.08 12.36
N HIS A 112 -26.60 44.67 12.88
CA HIS A 112 -25.27 44.95 12.29
C HIS A 112 -24.50 43.68 11.92
N ALA A 113 -25.15 42.51 11.93
CA ALA A 113 -24.51 41.22 11.64
C ALA A 113 -24.41 40.89 10.13
N ASP A 114 -25.08 41.67 9.26
CA ASP A 114 -25.19 41.42 7.82
C ASP A 114 -24.33 42.35 6.93
N GLN A 115 -23.21 42.81 7.48
CA GLN A 115 -22.16 43.50 6.71
C GLN A 115 -20.83 42.73 6.78
N ARG A 116 -20.90 41.42 6.52
CA ARG A 116 -19.70 40.72 6.03
C ARG A 116 -19.38 41.32 4.66
N PRO A 117 -18.13 41.72 4.37
CA PRO A 117 -17.78 42.11 3.01
C PRO A 117 -18.11 40.93 2.10
N ARG A 118 -19.01 41.14 1.11
CA ARG A 118 -19.31 40.12 0.12
C ARG A 118 -17.97 39.69 -0.47
N ALA A 119 -17.62 38.42 -0.30
CA ALA A 119 -16.42 37.86 -0.90
C ALA A 119 -16.45 38.22 -2.38
N ARG A 120 -15.43 38.94 -2.87
CA ARG A 120 -15.38 39.30 -4.27
C ARG A 120 -15.42 38.00 -5.06
N SER A 121 -16.43 37.85 -5.91
CA SER A 121 -16.51 36.78 -6.89
C SER A 121 -15.38 37.00 -7.90
N GLY A 122 -14.20 36.51 -7.54
CA GLY A 122 -12.94 36.98 -8.10
C GLY A 122 -11.71 36.35 -7.45
N ASP A 123 -11.81 35.07 -7.09
CA ASP A 123 -10.90 34.06 -7.65
C ASP A 123 -11.60 32.71 -7.54
N ALA A 124 -11.66 31.96 -8.64
CA ALA A 124 -11.82 30.51 -8.50
C ALA A 124 -10.43 30.04 -8.10
N ASP A 125 -10.23 29.71 -6.81
CA ASP A 125 -8.96 29.19 -6.30
C ASP A 125 -8.46 28.14 -7.27
N VAL A 126 -7.44 28.50 -8.05
CA VAL A 126 -6.95 27.63 -9.12
C VAL A 126 -6.25 26.51 -8.38
N HIS A 127 -6.98 25.41 -8.17
CA HIS A 127 -6.53 24.23 -7.44
C HIS A 127 -5.45 23.47 -8.24
N VAL A 128 -4.36 24.18 -8.58
CA VAL A 128 -3.12 23.65 -9.13
C VAL A 128 -2.62 22.63 -8.13
N ARG A 129 -2.51 21.38 -8.54
CA ARG A 129 -2.03 20.34 -7.64
C ARG A 129 -0.53 20.55 -7.39
N PRO A 130 0.00 20.32 -6.18
CA PRO A 130 1.38 20.73 -5.84
C PRO A 130 2.49 20.19 -6.74
N LEU A 131 2.25 19.07 -7.43
CA LEU A 131 3.17 18.47 -8.41
C LEU A 131 2.60 18.44 -9.84
N GLU A 132 1.66 19.32 -10.16
CA GLU A 132 1.17 19.51 -11.52
C GLU A 132 2.33 19.89 -12.47
N GLY A 133 2.38 19.26 -13.64
CA GLY A 133 3.50 19.38 -14.59
C GLY A 133 4.69 18.45 -14.32
N ILE A 134 4.85 17.90 -13.11
CA ILE A 134 5.94 16.97 -12.78
C ILE A 134 5.69 15.60 -13.42
N THR A 135 6.66 15.10 -14.19
CA THR A 135 6.61 13.76 -14.79
C THR A 135 7.55 12.79 -14.07
N VAL A 136 7.00 11.66 -13.61
CA VAL A 136 7.72 10.57 -12.94
C VAL A 136 7.72 9.33 -13.82
N VAL A 137 8.88 8.75 -14.08
CA VAL A 137 9.02 7.44 -14.74
C VAL A 137 9.52 6.43 -13.71
N ALA A 138 8.81 5.32 -13.54
CA ALA A 138 9.06 4.41 -12.42
C ALA A 138 9.20 2.94 -12.85
N LEU A 139 10.37 2.35 -12.58
CA LEU A 139 10.64 0.91 -12.70
C LEU A 139 10.51 0.26 -11.33
N GLU A 140 9.25 0.05 -10.93
CA GLU A 140 8.88 -0.19 -9.54
C GLU A 140 7.92 -1.38 -9.37
N GLN A 141 8.02 -2.05 -8.23
CA GLN A 141 7.23 -3.24 -7.90
C GLN A 141 6.94 -3.38 -6.41
N VAL A 142 5.89 -4.12 -6.09
CA VAL A 142 5.47 -4.47 -4.71
C VAL A 142 5.02 -3.24 -3.91
N ILE A 143 5.76 -2.74 -2.92
CA ILE A 143 5.25 -1.73 -1.96
C ILE A 143 6.12 -0.47 -1.90
N ALA A 144 7.42 -0.53 -1.56
CA ALA A 144 8.20 0.67 -1.23
C ALA A 144 8.22 1.75 -2.34
N GLY A 145 8.69 1.38 -3.54
CA GLY A 145 8.67 2.26 -4.71
C GLY A 145 7.24 2.69 -5.10
N PRO A 146 6.30 1.73 -5.29
CA PRO A 146 4.92 2.05 -5.63
C PRO A 146 4.22 2.98 -4.65
N LEU A 147 4.44 2.85 -3.34
CA LEU A 147 3.89 3.75 -2.34
C LEU A 147 4.43 5.17 -2.53
N ALA A 148 5.76 5.32 -2.71
CA ALA A 148 6.39 6.62 -2.91
C ALA A 148 5.80 7.36 -4.12
N THR A 149 5.73 6.69 -5.28
CA THR A 149 5.22 7.31 -6.51
C THR A 149 3.71 7.50 -6.48
N ARG A 150 2.94 6.67 -5.74
CA ARG A 150 1.51 6.91 -5.54
C ARG A 150 1.26 8.19 -4.74
N GLN A 151 2.09 8.50 -3.75
CA GLN A 151 1.99 9.79 -3.03
C GLN A 151 2.30 10.98 -3.97
N LEU A 152 3.28 10.85 -4.89
CA LEU A 152 3.53 11.87 -5.91
C LEU A 152 2.34 12.03 -6.88
N ALA A 153 1.72 10.93 -7.31
CA ALA A 153 0.54 10.94 -8.18
C ALA A 153 -0.69 11.57 -7.50
N ASP A 154 -0.93 11.24 -6.22
CA ASP A 154 -2.01 11.84 -5.43
C ASP A 154 -1.80 13.36 -5.24
N LEU A 155 -0.56 13.86 -5.31
CA LEU A 155 -0.22 15.30 -5.34
C LEU A 155 -0.21 15.93 -6.75
N GLY A 156 -0.63 15.21 -7.78
CA GLY A 156 -0.82 15.72 -9.15
C GLY A 156 0.29 15.40 -10.15
N ALA A 157 1.37 14.72 -9.74
CA ALA A 157 2.41 14.32 -10.68
C ALA A 157 1.90 13.28 -11.69
N ARG A 158 2.34 13.38 -12.95
CA ARG A 158 2.10 12.37 -13.97
C ARG A 158 3.06 11.19 -13.76
N VAL A 159 2.55 10.08 -13.23
CA VAL A 159 3.37 8.89 -12.93
C VAL A 159 3.16 7.81 -13.99
N ILE A 160 4.23 7.48 -14.71
CA ILE A 160 4.29 6.42 -15.71
C ILE A 160 5.01 5.21 -15.10
N LYS A 161 4.25 4.20 -14.70
CA LYS A 161 4.77 2.93 -14.19
C LYS A 161 5.13 2.01 -15.36
N ILE A 162 6.36 1.55 -15.40
CA ILE A 162 6.85 0.60 -16.41
C ILE A 162 6.72 -0.82 -15.85
N GLU A 163 6.02 -1.69 -16.59
CA GLU A 163 5.64 -3.02 -16.11
C GLU A 163 5.98 -4.14 -17.11
N ARG A 164 6.18 -5.37 -16.63
CA ARG A 164 6.41 -6.55 -17.48
C ARG A 164 5.16 -6.84 -18.35
N PRO A 165 5.28 -7.10 -19.66
CA PRO A 165 4.15 -7.55 -20.47
C PRO A 165 3.52 -8.83 -19.93
N GLY A 166 2.19 -8.93 -20.01
CA GLY A 166 1.41 -10.07 -19.52
C GLY A 166 1.25 -10.15 -18.00
N GLU A 167 2.36 -10.16 -17.26
CA GLU A 167 2.37 -10.34 -15.79
C GLU A 167 2.13 -9.04 -15.01
N GLY A 168 2.79 -7.96 -15.45
CA GLY A 168 2.90 -6.71 -14.71
C GLY A 168 3.69 -6.80 -13.39
N ASP A 169 3.40 -5.87 -12.48
CA ASP A 169 3.86 -5.85 -11.08
C ASP A 169 3.42 -7.13 -10.35
N ALA A 170 4.33 -7.74 -9.59
CA ALA A 170 4.07 -8.98 -8.86
C ALA A 170 2.87 -8.88 -7.89
N SER A 171 2.61 -7.68 -7.36
CA SER A 171 1.46 -7.43 -6.48
C SER A 171 0.10 -7.60 -7.18
N ARG A 172 0.01 -7.53 -8.52
CA ARG A 172 -1.23 -7.76 -9.27
C ARG A 172 -1.82 -9.15 -9.03
N GLY A 173 -0.97 -10.15 -8.75
CA GLY A 173 -1.36 -11.55 -8.57
C GLY A 173 -1.58 -12.02 -7.13
N TYR A 174 -1.46 -11.14 -6.12
CA TYR A 174 -1.51 -11.55 -4.71
C TYR A 174 -2.91 -11.96 -4.24
N ASP A 175 -3.95 -11.28 -4.70
CA ASP A 175 -5.34 -11.54 -4.35
C ASP A 175 -6.28 -10.99 -5.44
N ARG A 176 -7.61 -11.14 -5.24
CA ARG A 176 -8.65 -10.64 -6.16
C ARG A 176 -9.76 -9.85 -5.43
N THR A 177 -9.48 -9.37 -4.23
CA THR A 177 -10.50 -8.87 -3.28
C THR A 177 -11.15 -7.56 -3.72
N VAL A 178 -10.47 -6.72 -4.51
CA VAL A 178 -10.99 -5.41 -4.95
C VAL A 178 -11.52 -5.52 -6.37
N LYS A 179 -12.79 -5.92 -6.51
CA LYS A 179 -13.47 -6.08 -7.81
C LYS A 179 -12.69 -6.97 -8.81
N GLY A 180 -12.05 -8.03 -8.32
CA GLY A 180 -11.22 -8.94 -9.12
C GLY A 180 -9.74 -8.56 -9.23
N LEU A 181 -9.35 -7.37 -8.76
CA LEU A 181 -7.96 -6.89 -8.65
C LEU A 181 -7.40 -7.15 -7.24
N SER A 182 -6.07 -7.18 -7.11
CA SER A 182 -5.42 -7.28 -5.80
C SER A 182 -5.56 -5.99 -4.98
N SER A 183 -5.93 -6.16 -3.71
CA SER A 183 -5.90 -5.12 -2.68
C SER A 183 -4.57 -4.37 -2.61
N HIS A 184 -3.45 -5.10 -2.63
CA HIS A 184 -2.10 -4.55 -2.53
C HIS A 184 -1.81 -3.67 -3.75
N PHE A 185 -2.05 -4.19 -4.96
CA PHE A 185 -1.83 -3.43 -6.18
C PHE A 185 -2.65 -2.13 -6.20
N VAL A 186 -3.95 -2.18 -5.89
CA VAL A 186 -4.83 -1.00 -5.91
C VAL A 186 -4.42 0.05 -4.88
N TRP A 187 -4.01 -0.36 -3.67
CA TRP A 187 -3.59 0.54 -2.59
C TRP A 187 -2.39 1.43 -2.97
N VAL A 188 -1.42 0.88 -3.70
CA VAL A 188 -0.17 1.58 -4.06
C VAL A 188 -0.01 1.90 -5.55
N ASN A 189 -1.02 1.68 -6.41
CA ASN A 189 -0.93 2.01 -7.84
C ASN A 189 -2.13 2.77 -8.42
N ARG A 190 -3.08 3.23 -7.60
CA ARG A 190 -4.06 4.23 -8.06
C ARG A 190 -3.36 5.50 -8.58
N SER A 191 -4.06 6.27 -9.42
CA SER A 191 -3.60 7.56 -9.96
C SER A 191 -2.41 7.48 -10.94
N LYS A 192 -1.94 6.29 -11.32
CA LYS A 192 -0.80 6.07 -12.24
C LYS A 192 -1.22 5.63 -13.63
N GLU A 193 -0.42 6.00 -14.63
CA GLU A 193 -0.38 5.35 -15.94
C GLU A 193 0.46 4.06 -15.88
N SER A 194 0.15 3.08 -16.73
CA SER A 194 0.83 1.78 -16.79
C SER A 194 1.25 1.46 -18.21
N LEU A 195 2.55 1.37 -18.47
CA LEU A 195 3.13 0.98 -19.76
C LEU A 195 3.77 -0.41 -19.64
N ALA A 196 3.20 -1.38 -20.37
CA ALA A 196 3.79 -2.71 -20.51
C ALA A 196 4.98 -2.65 -21.49
N LEU A 197 6.19 -2.96 -21.00
CA LEU A 197 7.43 -2.91 -21.79
C LEU A 197 8.41 -3.97 -21.29
N ASP A 198 8.85 -4.88 -22.17
CA ASP A 198 9.96 -5.78 -21.82
C ASP A 198 11.29 -5.04 -21.93
N VAL A 199 11.78 -4.54 -20.80
CA VAL A 199 13.03 -3.77 -20.70
C VAL A 199 14.29 -4.56 -21.09
N LYS A 200 14.20 -5.87 -21.34
CA LYS A 200 15.32 -6.69 -21.85
C LYS A 200 15.43 -6.66 -23.38
N ARG A 201 14.40 -6.19 -24.07
CA ARG A 201 14.40 -6.02 -25.53
C ARG A 201 15.32 -4.85 -25.91
N PRO A 202 16.22 -4.99 -26.90
CA PRO A 202 17.05 -3.88 -27.38
C PRO A 202 16.23 -2.62 -27.73
N GLU A 203 15.04 -2.82 -28.30
CA GLU A 203 14.11 -1.76 -28.70
C GLU A 203 13.55 -0.97 -27.51
N ALA A 204 13.50 -1.57 -26.32
CA ALA A 204 12.99 -0.91 -25.11
C ALA A 204 13.94 0.17 -24.60
N ALA A 205 15.25 0.09 -24.90
CA ALA A 205 16.24 1.08 -24.48
C ALA A 205 15.92 2.47 -25.05
N GLU A 206 15.50 2.55 -26.32
CA GLU A 206 15.12 3.81 -26.95
C GLU A 206 13.83 4.40 -26.33
N VAL A 207 12.82 3.54 -26.09
CA VAL A 207 11.57 3.93 -25.43
C VAL A 207 11.85 4.51 -24.04
N LEU A 208 12.66 3.83 -23.23
CA LEU A 208 13.06 4.27 -21.89
C LEU A 208 13.89 5.55 -21.93
N ALA A 209 14.81 5.69 -22.88
CA ALA A 209 15.59 6.91 -23.06
C ALA A 209 14.70 8.12 -23.38
N ARG A 210 13.71 7.97 -24.28
CA ARG A 210 12.75 9.04 -24.63
C ARG A 210 11.82 9.41 -23.46
N LEU A 211 11.46 8.45 -22.62
CA LEU A 211 10.66 8.69 -21.40
C LEU A 211 11.49 9.42 -20.34
N VAL A 212 12.68 8.94 -20.02
CA VAL A 212 13.58 9.53 -19.01
C VAL A 212 14.04 10.93 -19.42
N ALA A 213 14.26 11.19 -20.71
CA ALA A 213 14.61 12.54 -21.21
C ALA A 213 13.52 13.60 -20.99
N ARG A 214 12.29 13.18 -20.64
CA ARG A 214 11.15 14.06 -20.30
C ARG A 214 10.73 13.96 -18.84
N ALA A 215 11.46 13.20 -18.02
CA ALA A 215 11.12 12.96 -16.62
C ALA A 215 11.82 13.97 -15.70
N ASP A 216 11.08 14.49 -14.73
CA ASP A 216 11.62 15.21 -13.58
C ASP A 216 12.23 14.23 -12.58
N VAL A 217 11.61 13.06 -12.44
CA VAL A 217 11.96 12.03 -11.46
C VAL A 217 12.02 10.67 -12.15
N PHE A 218 13.10 9.94 -11.94
CA PHE A 218 13.20 8.52 -12.24
C PHE A 218 13.32 7.72 -10.93
N LEU A 219 12.40 6.79 -10.69
CA LEU A 219 12.41 5.93 -9.51
C LEU A 219 12.58 4.46 -9.88
N GLN A 220 13.39 3.72 -9.12
CA GLN A 220 13.51 2.27 -9.26
C GLN A 220 13.68 1.55 -7.92
N ASN A 221 13.05 0.37 -7.78
CA ASN A 221 13.30 -0.58 -6.69
C ASN A 221 13.57 -2.00 -7.23
N LEU A 222 14.46 -2.07 -8.23
CA LEU A 222 14.91 -3.32 -8.84
C LEU A 222 15.97 -4.00 -7.95
N ALA A 223 16.33 -5.23 -8.30
CA ALA A 223 17.44 -5.92 -7.63
C ALA A 223 18.78 -5.18 -7.86
N PRO A 224 19.75 -5.28 -6.93
CA PRO A 224 21.04 -4.60 -7.04
C PRO A 224 21.72 -4.71 -8.42
N GLY A 225 22.21 -3.58 -8.91
CA GLY A 225 22.84 -3.43 -10.23
C GLY A 225 21.91 -3.62 -11.44
N ALA A 226 20.60 -3.86 -11.26
CA ALA A 226 19.70 -4.08 -12.40
C ALA A 226 19.43 -2.80 -13.19
N ALA A 227 19.31 -1.65 -12.51
CA ALA A 227 19.15 -0.36 -13.18
C ALA A 227 20.40 0.00 -14.01
N ASP A 228 21.60 -0.23 -13.46
CA ASP A 228 22.87 0.05 -14.15
C ASP A 228 23.05 -0.81 -15.40
N ARG A 229 22.71 -2.11 -15.33
CA ARG A 229 22.70 -3.02 -16.51
C ARG A 229 21.71 -2.61 -17.60
N LEU A 230 20.71 -1.79 -17.28
CA LEU A 230 19.75 -1.22 -18.24
C LEU A 230 20.16 0.18 -18.73
N GLY A 231 21.31 0.71 -18.30
CA GLY A 231 21.72 2.09 -18.59
C GLY A 231 20.89 3.15 -17.85
N LEU A 232 20.16 2.74 -16.81
CA LEU A 232 19.25 3.56 -16.01
C LEU A 232 19.76 3.81 -14.58
N GLY A 233 21.07 3.68 -14.37
CA GLY A 233 21.74 4.00 -13.11
C GLY A 233 21.83 5.50 -12.81
N PRO A 234 22.45 5.89 -11.69
CA PRO A 234 22.66 7.30 -11.30
C PRO A 234 23.34 8.17 -12.37
N SER A 235 24.14 7.55 -13.25
CA SER A 235 24.83 8.18 -14.38
C SER A 235 23.88 8.81 -15.42
N LEU A 236 22.57 8.51 -15.37
CA LEU A 236 21.55 9.25 -16.11
C LEU A 236 21.64 10.77 -15.90
N ARG A 237 22.02 11.22 -14.69
CA ARG A 237 22.13 12.65 -14.37
C ARG A 237 23.25 13.37 -15.13
N SER A 238 24.27 12.67 -15.61
CA SER A 238 25.29 13.27 -16.48
C SER A 238 24.74 13.70 -17.84
N ARG A 239 23.65 13.05 -18.31
CA ARG A 239 22.91 13.44 -19.52
C ARG A 239 21.70 14.32 -19.21
N HIS A 240 21.15 14.22 -18.01
CA HIS A 240 19.96 14.95 -17.56
C HIS A 240 20.22 15.62 -16.20
N PRO A 241 20.95 16.75 -16.12
CA PRO A 241 21.39 17.34 -14.84
C PRO A 241 20.25 17.71 -13.88
N ARG A 242 19.07 18.05 -14.42
CA ARG A 242 17.82 18.35 -13.69
C ARG A 242 17.07 17.12 -13.17
N LEU A 243 17.42 15.91 -13.59
CA LEU A 243 16.75 14.68 -13.20
C LEU A 243 17.01 14.36 -11.73
N ILE A 244 15.94 14.03 -11.00
CA ILE A 244 16.02 13.40 -9.68
C ILE A 244 16.00 11.89 -9.89
N TRP A 245 17.14 11.24 -9.65
CA TRP A 245 17.26 9.79 -9.68
C TRP A 245 17.06 9.25 -8.27
N CYS A 246 16.12 8.32 -8.09
CA CYS A 246 15.81 7.70 -6.79
C CYS A 246 15.90 6.18 -6.87
N GLY A 247 16.89 5.61 -6.21
CA GLY A 247 16.96 4.17 -5.93
C GLY A 247 16.36 3.86 -4.57
N VAL A 248 15.57 2.79 -4.48
CA VAL A 248 15.17 2.19 -3.21
C VAL A 248 15.72 0.77 -3.15
N SER A 249 16.54 0.49 -2.13
CA SER A 249 17.28 -0.75 -1.98
C SER A 249 17.12 -1.34 -0.57
N GLY A 250 17.42 -2.62 -0.42
CA GLY A 250 17.24 -3.33 0.84
C GLY A 250 18.33 -3.13 1.89
N TYR A 251 19.57 -2.91 1.43
CA TYR A 251 20.76 -2.84 2.28
C TYR A 251 21.78 -1.79 1.77
N GLY A 252 21.34 -0.87 0.90
CA GLY A 252 22.21 0.13 0.28
C GLY A 252 23.12 -0.44 -0.83
N PRO A 253 23.96 0.43 -1.41
CA PRO A 253 24.88 0.08 -2.50
C PRO A 253 26.24 -0.46 -2.01
N ALA A 254 26.49 -0.45 -0.69
CA ALA A 254 27.78 -0.74 -0.09
C ALA A 254 27.69 -1.68 1.12
N GLY A 255 28.84 -2.21 1.55
CA GLY A 255 28.93 -3.14 2.68
C GLY A 255 28.56 -4.60 2.33
N PRO A 256 28.60 -5.51 3.31
CA PRO A 256 28.55 -6.96 3.07
C PRO A 256 27.22 -7.46 2.51
N TYR A 257 26.15 -6.65 2.59
CA TYR A 257 24.80 -7.04 2.18
C TYR A 257 24.31 -6.33 0.90
N ALA A 258 25.13 -5.49 0.25
CA ALA A 258 24.76 -4.73 -0.95
C ALA A 258 24.21 -5.58 -2.12
N SER A 259 24.67 -6.83 -2.24
CA SER A 259 24.20 -7.78 -3.27
C SER A 259 23.01 -8.65 -2.83
N LYS A 260 22.60 -8.59 -1.56
CA LYS A 260 21.47 -9.39 -1.04
C LYS A 260 20.14 -8.82 -1.52
N LYS A 261 19.20 -9.72 -1.82
CA LYS A 261 17.79 -9.35 -1.95
C LYS A 261 17.19 -9.14 -0.55
N ALA A 262 16.45 -8.06 -0.38
CA ALA A 262 15.65 -7.82 0.81
C ALA A 262 14.16 -8.06 0.52
N TYR A 263 13.45 -8.31 1.60
CA TYR A 263 12.00 -8.29 1.71
C TYR A 263 11.69 -7.67 3.08
N ASP A 264 10.57 -6.97 3.22
CA ASP A 264 10.15 -6.31 4.47
C ASP A 264 10.41 -7.15 5.73
N LEU A 265 9.96 -8.42 5.77
CA LEU A 265 10.20 -9.31 6.91
C LEU A 265 11.69 -9.50 7.26
N LEU A 266 12.57 -9.61 6.26
CA LEU A 266 14.01 -9.77 6.52
C LEU A 266 14.59 -8.49 7.11
N VAL A 267 14.22 -7.32 6.58
CA VAL A 267 14.69 -6.03 7.11
C VAL A 267 14.15 -5.79 8.51
N GLN A 268 12.87 -6.09 8.78
CA GLN A 268 12.30 -6.02 10.13
C GLN A 268 13.01 -6.95 11.14
N CYS A 269 13.55 -8.08 10.69
CA CYS A 269 14.38 -8.94 11.55
C CYS A 269 15.74 -8.30 11.86
N GLU A 270 16.48 -7.88 10.83
CA GLU A 270 17.84 -7.34 10.95
C GLU A 270 17.85 -5.98 11.66
N ALA A 271 16.84 -5.13 11.45
CA ALA A 271 16.62 -3.88 12.17
C ALA A 271 16.11 -4.06 13.62
N GLY A 272 15.93 -5.31 14.07
CA GLY A 272 15.51 -5.63 15.43
C GLY A 272 14.03 -5.37 15.76
N LEU A 273 13.19 -4.96 14.79
CA LEU A 273 11.78 -4.65 15.04
C LEU A 273 11.01 -5.85 15.62
N LEU A 274 11.32 -7.08 15.17
CA LEU A 274 10.72 -8.30 15.74
C LEU A 274 11.10 -8.51 17.21
N SER A 275 12.26 -8.03 17.68
CA SER A 275 12.68 -8.20 19.08
C SER A 275 11.86 -7.37 20.07
N VAL A 276 11.16 -6.34 19.58
CA VAL A 276 10.31 -5.44 20.37
C VAL A 276 8.82 -5.55 20.01
N THR A 277 8.43 -6.51 19.17
CA THR A 277 7.07 -6.67 18.65
C THR A 277 6.53 -8.08 18.93
N GLY A 278 5.33 -8.19 19.51
CA GLY A 278 4.74 -9.47 19.91
C GLY A 278 4.79 -9.68 21.43
N THR A 279 5.05 -10.91 21.86
CA THR A 279 5.29 -11.25 23.28
C THR A 279 6.71 -11.78 23.46
N PRO A 280 7.26 -11.83 24.70
CA PRO A 280 8.62 -12.36 24.94
C PRO A 280 8.85 -13.78 24.38
N ASP A 281 7.83 -14.64 24.45
CA ASP A 281 7.89 -16.02 23.94
C ASP A 281 7.50 -16.15 22.45
N ALA A 282 6.82 -15.15 21.88
CA ALA A 282 6.39 -15.11 20.49
C ALA A 282 6.69 -13.76 19.79
N PRO A 283 7.98 -13.45 19.53
CA PRO A 283 8.39 -12.38 18.63
C PRO A 283 7.66 -12.45 17.29
N SER A 284 7.10 -11.33 16.86
CA SER A 284 6.17 -11.25 15.72
C SER A 284 6.50 -10.07 14.82
N LYS A 285 6.37 -10.25 13.50
CA LYS A 285 6.51 -9.13 12.55
C LYS A 285 5.41 -8.11 12.75
N ALA A 286 5.63 -6.86 12.31
CA ALA A 286 4.55 -5.88 12.22
C ALA A 286 3.45 -6.39 11.27
N GLY A 287 2.18 -6.10 11.57
CA GLY A 287 1.06 -6.53 10.71
C GLY A 287 1.17 -5.96 9.30
N ILE A 288 1.54 -4.67 9.21
CA ILE A 288 1.86 -3.94 7.98
C ILE A 288 3.31 -4.20 7.52
N PRO A 289 3.62 -3.97 6.22
CA PRO A 289 4.99 -4.02 5.71
C PRO A 289 5.76 -2.74 6.11
N ALA A 290 6.18 -2.69 7.38
CA ALA A 290 6.71 -1.48 8.01
C ALA A 290 7.99 -0.94 7.36
N ALA A 291 8.92 -1.81 6.93
CA ALA A 291 10.16 -1.39 6.30
C ALA A 291 9.92 -0.86 4.87
N ASP A 292 9.05 -1.52 4.09
CA ASP A 292 8.64 -1.01 2.77
C ASP A 292 7.93 0.36 2.89
N ILE A 293 7.06 0.52 3.89
CA ILE A 293 6.34 1.78 4.12
C ILE A 293 7.30 2.89 4.54
N ALA A 294 8.25 2.62 5.45
CA ALA A 294 9.26 3.57 5.86
C ALA A 294 10.13 4.03 4.67
N ALA A 295 10.68 3.08 3.91
CA ALA A 295 11.48 3.37 2.71
C ALA A 295 10.68 4.15 1.66
N GLY A 296 9.42 3.80 1.42
CA GLY A 296 8.54 4.53 0.51
C GLY A 296 8.28 5.98 0.95
N MET A 297 8.11 6.22 2.24
CA MET A 297 7.93 7.58 2.79
C MET A 297 9.23 8.40 2.79
N TYR A 298 10.38 7.78 3.04
CA TYR A 298 11.69 8.43 2.88
C TYR A 298 12.00 8.77 1.43
N ALA A 299 11.69 7.88 0.48
CA ALA A 299 11.83 8.17 -0.95
C ALA A 299 10.93 9.33 -1.38
N PHE A 300 9.64 9.30 -1.02
CA PHE A 300 8.69 10.38 -1.30
C PHE A 300 9.16 11.74 -0.75
N SER A 301 9.49 11.82 0.53
CA SER A 301 9.93 13.07 1.17
C SER A 301 11.27 13.58 0.62
N SER A 302 12.21 12.67 0.32
CA SER A 302 13.50 13.04 -0.31
C SER A 302 13.32 13.55 -1.74
N ILE A 303 12.37 13.00 -2.51
CA ILE A 303 12.04 13.51 -3.85
C ILE A 303 11.43 14.92 -3.76
N LEU A 304 10.51 15.17 -2.82
CA LEU A 304 9.98 16.53 -2.60
C LEU A 304 11.09 17.53 -2.21
N ALA A 305 11.98 17.15 -1.29
CA ALA A 305 13.12 17.99 -0.92
C ALA A 305 14.08 18.23 -2.10
N ALA A 306 14.31 17.23 -2.94
CA ALA A 306 15.13 17.35 -4.14
C ALA A 306 14.48 18.25 -5.22
N LEU A 307 13.15 18.20 -5.39
CA LEU A 307 12.41 19.12 -6.26
C LEU A 307 12.56 20.57 -5.77
N LEU A 308 12.35 20.80 -4.47
CA LEU A 308 12.53 22.14 -3.86
C LEU A 308 13.97 22.65 -3.97
N ARG A 309 14.99 21.78 -3.84
CA ARG A 309 16.39 22.12 -4.08
C ARG A 309 16.64 22.44 -5.55
N ARG A 310 16.03 21.71 -6.48
CA ARG A 310 16.20 21.89 -7.94
C ARG A 310 15.73 23.26 -8.40
N GLU A 311 14.62 23.77 -7.87
CA GLU A 311 14.15 25.11 -8.26
C GLU A 311 15.02 26.25 -7.70
N ARG A 312 15.87 25.98 -6.69
CA ARG A 312 16.88 26.96 -6.19
C ARG A 312 18.24 26.86 -6.86
N THR A 313 18.63 25.67 -7.31
CA THR A 313 19.99 25.35 -7.78
C THR A 313 20.09 25.12 -9.28
N GLY A 314 18.95 24.87 -9.95
CA GLY A 314 18.93 24.38 -11.31
C GLY A 314 19.22 22.88 -11.45
N GLU A 315 19.60 22.17 -10.37
CA GLU A 315 20.11 20.80 -10.41
C GLU A 315 19.20 19.76 -9.73
N GLY A 316 19.10 18.57 -10.33
CA GLY A 316 18.47 17.40 -9.70
C GLY A 316 19.34 16.78 -8.60
N ALA A 317 18.96 15.59 -8.13
CA ALA A 317 19.66 14.88 -7.07
C ALA A 317 19.77 13.38 -7.36
N THR A 318 20.80 12.74 -6.81
CA THR A 318 20.85 11.28 -6.70
C THR A 318 20.44 10.92 -5.28
N LEU A 319 19.41 10.10 -5.14
CA LEU A 319 18.86 9.65 -3.87
C LEU A 319 19.00 8.12 -3.82
N ASP A 320 19.63 7.60 -2.77
CA ASP A 320 19.67 6.16 -2.46
C ASP A 320 19.03 5.95 -1.09
N ILE A 321 17.90 5.25 -1.09
CA ILE A 321 17.08 5.01 0.10
C ILE A 321 17.22 3.53 0.46
N THR A 322 17.72 3.27 1.66
CA THR A 322 17.80 1.92 2.24
C THR A 322 16.59 1.66 3.16
N MET A 323 16.09 0.43 3.15
CA MET A 323 15.00 -0.04 4.02
C MET A 323 15.39 -0.21 5.49
#